data_AF-A0A924ZKT6-F1
#
_entry.id   AF-A0A924ZKT6-F1
#
_cell.length_a   1.000
_cell.length_b   1.000
_cell.length_c   1.000
_cell.angle_alpha   90.00
_cell.angle_beta   90.00
_cell.angle_gamma   90.00
#
_symmetry.space_group_name_H-M   'P 1'
#
loop_
_entity.id
_entity.type
_entity.pdbx_description
1 polymer ?
#
loop_
_entity_poly.entity_id
_entity_poly.type
_entity_poly.pdbx_seq_one_letter_code
_entity_poly.pdbx_strand_id
1 'polypeptide(L)' 'MKVRPSVKKICNKCKVIKRKGVIRVICENAKHKQRQG' A
#
# COMPACT_ATOMS: atom_id res chain seq x y z
N MET A 1 -3.30 3.36 -8.12
CA MET A 1 -3.47 2.47 -6.94
C MET A 1 -3.32 1.05 -7.46
N LYS A 2 -2.39 0.25 -6.92
CA LYS A 2 -2.17 -1.14 -7.34
C LYS A 2 -2.94 -2.09 -6.41
N VAL A 3 -3.82 -2.90 -6.97
CA VAL A 3 -4.67 -3.85 -6.23
C VAL A 3 -4.04 -5.23 -6.35
N ARG A 4 -3.63 -5.84 -5.23
CA ARG A 4 -2.88 -7.11 -5.21
C ARG A 4 -3.21 -7.91 -3.95
N PRO A 5 -3.21 -9.25 -4.00
CA PRO A 5 -3.41 -10.07 -2.80
C PRO A 5 -2.29 -9.91 -1.77
N SER A 6 -1.05 -9.68 -2.23
CA SER A 6 0.11 -9.39 -1.39
C SER A 6 0.52 -7.93 -1.54
N VAL A 7 0.57 -7.20 -0.42
CA VAL A 7 1.07 -5.82 -0.35
C VAL A 7 2.40 -5.77 0.38
N LYS A 8 3.41 -5.15 -0.23
CA LYS A 8 4.76 -4.99 0.36
C LYS A 8 5.25 -3.55 0.26
N LYS A 9 6.14 -3.15 1.17
CA LYS A 9 6.84 -1.85 1.06
C LYS A 9 7.79 -1.90 -0.14
N ILE A 10 7.79 -0.84 -0.95
CA ILE A 10 8.66 -0.71 -2.14
C ILE A 10 9.87 0.19 -1.84
N CYS A 11 9.69 1.19 -0.98
CA CYS A 11 10.76 2.08 -0.53
C CYS A 11 10.62 2.40 0.96
N ASN A 12 11.63 3.06 1.53
CA ASN A 12 11.68 3.41 2.97
C ASN A 12 10.53 4.32 3.41
N LYS A 13 9.96 5.11 2.49
CA LYS A 13 8.82 5.99 2.73
C LYS A 13 7.46 5.29 2.66
N CYS A 14 7.40 4.03 2.22
CA CYS A 14 6.17 3.28 2.14
C CYS A 14 5.66 2.92 3.55
N LYS A 15 4.46 3.37 3.89
CA LYS A 15 3.79 3.01 5.15
C LYS A 15 2.66 2.04 4.87
N VAL A 16 2.62 0.97 5.65
CA VAL A 16 1.51 0.01 5.63
C VAL A 16 0.49 0.49 6.66
N ILE A 17 -0.75 0.66 6.22
CA ILE A 17 -1.86 1.13 7.06
C ILE A 17 -3.07 0.19 6.90
N LYS A 18 -3.86 0.03 7.95
CA LYS A 18 -5.17 -0.63 7.87
C LYS A 18 -6.27 0.43 7.94
N ARG A 19 -7.09 0.56 6.89
CA ARG A 19 -8.22 1.51 6.83
C ARG A 19 -9.48 0.76 6.42
N LYS A 20 -10.56 0.91 7.19
CA LYS A 20 -11.85 0.22 6.94
C LYS A 20 -11.66 -1.29 6.73
N GLY A 21 -10.86 -1.93 7.58
CA GLY A 21 -10.55 -3.37 7.49
C GLY A 21 -9.53 -3.78 6.41
N VAL A 22 -9.21 -2.92 5.44
CA VAL A 22 -8.33 -3.25 4.30
C VAL A 22 -6.90 -2.75 4.52
N ILE A 23 -5.90 -3.61 4.26
CA ILE A 23 -4.48 -3.22 4.29
C ILE A 23 -4.12 -2.45 3.03
N ARG A 24 -3.44 -1.32 3.19
CA ARG A 24 -2.99 -0.44 2.10
C ARG A 24 -1.54 -0.03 2.32
N VAL A 25 -0.82 0.20 1.23
CA VAL A 25 0.48 0.87 1.25
C VAL A 25 0.28 2.29 0.76
N ILE A 26 0.67 3.26 1.57
CA ILE A 26 0.72 4.67 1.19
C ILE A 26 2.18 5.10 1.03
N CYS A 27 2.41 6.03 0.10
CA CYS A 27 3.71 6.64 -0.13
C CYS A 27 3.45 8.02 -0.76
N GLU A 28 4.42 8.93 -0.63
CA GLU A 28 4.46 10.18 -1.40
C GLU A 28 4.42 9.89 -2.91
N ASN A 29 5.19 8.90 -3.36
CA ASN A 29 5.14 8.43 -4.74
C ASN A 29 3.85 7.64 -5.04
N ALA A 30 3.02 8.17 -5.93
CA ALA A 30 1.76 7.56 -6.34
C ALA A 30 1.93 6.15 -6.95
N LYS A 31 3.08 5.83 -7.57
CA LYS A 31 3.37 4.51 -8.15
C LYS A 31 3.49 3.40 -7.11
N HIS A 32 3.70 3.74 -5.83
CA HIS A 32 3.84 2.77 -4.74
C HIS A 32 2.56 2.50 -3.97
N LYS A 33 1.48 3.28 -4.21
CA LYS A 33 0.20 3.10 -3.52
C LYS A 33 -0.41 1.73 -3.84
N GLN A 34 -0.63 0.90 -2.83
CA GLN A 34 -1.18 -0.45 -2.97
C GLN A 34 -2.41 -0.67 -2.07
N ARG A 35 -3.28 -1.62 -2.46
CA ARG A 35 -4.41 -2.12 -1.69
C ARG A 35 -4.40 -3.65 -1.71
N GLN A 36 -4.65 -4.26 -0.55
CA GLN A 36 -4.79 -5.70 -0.40
C GLN A 36 -6.18 -6.15 -0.83
N GLY A 37 -6.21 -7.18 -1.68
CA GLY A 37 -7.42 -7.69 -2.34
C GLY A 37 -7.73 -6.90 -3.58
#